data_AF-A0A6A6N3F2-F1
#
_entry.id   AF-A0A6A6N3F2-F1
#
_cell.length_a   1.000
_cell.length_b   1.000
_cell.length_c   1.000
_cell.angle_alpha   90.00
_cell.angle_beta   90.00
_cell.angle_gamma   90.00
#
_symmetry.space_group_name_H-M   'P 1'
#
loop_
_entity.id
_entity.type
_entity.pdbx_description
1 polymer ?
#
loop_
_entity_poly.entity_id
_entity_poly.type
_entity_poly.pdbx_seq_one_letter_code
_entity_poly.pdbx_strand_id
1 'polypeptide(L)'
;MGWAEPLGNLKLMDLGYSYNLIGIPDLSSIAPNLEFLYLKGCSSLVEIPSLQNLTKLTELDLSDCHEVKECPEIPRNIKILTLYYTGIERLPSSIKHLSQLVKLSLNRCDKLVTLPSSIGNLKRLEGLHLGQCSRLVTIPKQHRLVEMS
;
A
#
# COMPACT_ATOMS: atom_id res chain seq x y z
N MET A 1 -8.72 23.91 -5.36
CA MET A 1 -8.27 24.71 -4.20
C MET A 1 -6.79 24.40 -4.01
N GLY A 2 -5.91 25.34 -4.35
CA GLY A 2 -4.46 25.17 -4.29
C GLY A 2 -3.95 25.36 -2.87
N TRP A 3 -3.14 24.42 -2.39
CA TRP A 3 -2.43 24.55 -1.12
C TRP A 3 -1.40 25.68 -1.29
N ALA A 4 -1.45 26.67 -0.40
CA ALA A 4 -0.74 27.93 -0.58
C ALA A 4 0.79 27.80 -0.45
N GLU A 5 1.32 26.79 0.26
CA GLU A 5 2.75 26.47 0.33
C GLU A 5 2.98 24.98 0.64
N PRO A 6 4.13 24.38 0.24
CA PRO A 6 4.52 23.03 0.62
C PRO A 6 4.60 22.86 2.14
N LEU A 7 4.01 21.78 2.64
CA LEU A 7 4.10 21.30 4.03
C LEU A 7 5.46 20.61 4.25
N GLY A 8 6.55 21.36 4.12
CA GLY A 8 7.92 20.83 4.11
C GLY A 8 8.35 20.11 5.39
N ASN A 9 7.72 20.37 6.53
CA ASN A 9 8.02 19.69 7.80
C ASN A 9 7.08 18.51 8.10
N LEU A 10 6.04 18.31 7.27
CA LEU A 10 5.05 17.28 7.53
C LEU A 10 5.63 15.89 7.26
N LYS A 11 5.67 15.07 8.31
CA LYS A 11 6.12 13.66 8.25
C LYS A 11 4.97 12.67 8.32
N LEU A 12 3.86 13.04 8.95
CA LEU A 12 2.72 12.18 9.14
C LEU A 12 1.47 12.89 8.62
N MET A 13 0.73 12.19 7.77
CA MET A 13 -0.58 12.62 7.29
C MET A 13 -1.55 11.49 7.59
N ASP A 14 -2.46 11.73 8.53
CA ASP A 14 -3.53 10.80 8.89
C ASP A 14 -4.86 11.37 8.41
N LEU A 15 -5.48 10.67 7.47
CA LEU A 15 -6.79 10.94 6.91
C LEU A 15 -7.75 9.78 7.18
N GLY A 16 -7.40 8.89 8.12
CA GLY A 16 -8.18 7.70 8.43
C GLY A 16 -9.64 8.01 8.75
N TYR A 17 -10.53 7.12 8.32
CA TYR A 17 -11.98 7.18 8.49
C TYR A 17 -12.63 8.42 7.86
N SER A 18 -11.97 9.06 6.90
CA SER A 18 -12.56 10.10 6.08
C SER A 18 -13.53 9.46 5.07
N TYR A 19 -14.72 9.08 5.53
CA TYR A 19 -15.68 8.28 4.76
C TYR A 19 -16.13 8.91 3.45
N ASN A 20 -16.03 10.24 3.31
CA ASN A 20 -16.40 11.00 2.12
C ASN A 20 -15.19 11.36 1.23
N LEU A 21 -13.97 10.95 1.59
CA LEU A 21 -12.78 11.23 0.79
C LEU A 21 -12.81 10.37 -0.47
N ILE A 22 -12.88 11.01 -1.65
CA ILE A 22 -12.97 10.32 -2.94
C ILE A 22 -11.59 10.10 -3.58
N GLY A 23 -10.66 11.03 -3.33
CA GLY A 23 -9.30 11.00 -3.85
C GLY A 23 -8.40 11.95 -3.09
N ILE A 24 -7.09 11.77 -3.25
CA ILE A 24 -6.07 12.69 -2.72
C ILE A 24 -5.28 13.34 -3.87
N PRO A 25 -4.79 14.57 -3.71
CA PRO A 25 -3.92 15.19 -4.70
C PRO A 25 -2.54 14.51 -4.72
N ASP A 26 -1.74 14.79 -5.76
CA ASP A 26 -0.33 14.42 -5.76
C ASP A 26 0.38 15.11 -4.59
N LEU A 27 0.93 14.31 -3.68
CA LEU A 27 1.59 14.78 -2.48
C LEU A 27 3.07 15.11 -2.69
N SER A 28 3.67 14.82 -3.85
CA SER A 28 5.11 14.96 -4.04
C SER A 28 5.61 16.40 -3.90
N SER A 29 4.79 17.38 -4.27
CA SER A 29 5.06 18.81 -4.07
C SER A 29 4.47 19.37 -2.78
N ILE A 30 3.38 18.79 -2.28
CA ILE A 30 2.66 19.26 -1.09
C ILE A 30 3.36 18.84 0.20
N ALA A 31 3.81 17.58 0.30
CA ALA A 31 4.43 17.02 1.49
C ALA A 31 5.67 16.17 1.11
N PRO A 32 6.76 16.80 0.62
CA PRO A 32 7.92 16.09 0.08
C PRO A 32 8.67 15.24 1.12
N ASN A 33 8.49 15.53 2.42
CA ASN A 33 9.14 14.85 3.53
C ASN A 33 8.20 13.86 4.27
N LEU A 34 7.08 13.49 3.66
CA LEU A 34 6.12 12.56 4.27
C LEU A 34 6.74 11.18 4.48
N GLU A 35 6.65 10.68 5.71
CA GLU A 35 7.18 9.38 6.17
C GLU A 35 6.05 8.37 6.44
N PHE A 36 4.87 8.85 6.84
CA PHE A 36 3.69 8.05 7.20
C PHE A 36 2.43 8.62 6.53
N LEU A 37 1.70 7.78 5.78
CA LEU A 37 0.41 8.13 5.17
C LEU A 37 -0.65 7.11 5.59
N TYR A 38 -1.65 7.57 6.34
CA TYR A 38 -2.75 6.74 6.80
C TYR A 38 -4.06 7.19 6.15
N LEU A 39 -4.67 6.27 5.40
CA LEU A 39 -5.94 6.44 4.71
C LEU A 39 -6.95 5.37 5.12
N LYS A 40 -6.67 4.65 6.22
CA LYS A 40 -7.47 3.53 6.71
C LYS A 40 -8.96 3.91 6.81
N GLY A 41 -9.86 3.09 6.30
CA GLY A 41 -11.31 3.29 6.45
C GLY A 41 -11.88 4.44 5.61
N CYS A 42 -11.12 4.98 4.66
CA CYS A 42 -11.65 5.90 3.65
C CYS A 42 -12.50 5.11 2.63
N SER A 43 -13.71 4.75 3.04
CA SER A 43 -14.61 3.86 2.29
C SER A 43 -15.01 4.37 0.92
N SER A 44 -15.05 5.69 0.70
CA SER A 44 -15.36 6.28 -0.61
C SER A 44 -14.13 6.57 -1.47
N LEU A 45 -12.93 6.20 -1.02
CA LEU A 45 -11.68 6.49 -1.73
C LEU A 45 -11.58 5.58 -2.95
N VAL A 46 -11.59 6.18 -4.14
CA VAL A 46 -11.53 5.46 -5.41
C VAL A 46 -10.16 5.63 -6.06
N GLU A 47 -9.63 6.85 -6.01
CA GLU A 47 -8.44 7.24 -6.76
C GLU A 47 -7.31 7.68 -5.83
N ILE A 48 -6.15 7.05 -5.99
CA ILE A 48 -4.92 7.43 -5.31
C ILE A 48 -3.87 7.65 -6.40
N PRO A 49 -3.26 8.86 -6.49
CA PRO A 49 -2.21 9.12 -7.45
C PRO A 49 -0.99 8.25 -7.15
N SER A 50 -0.07 8.14 -8.12
CA SER A 50 1.20 7.48 -7.88
C SER A 50 1.93 8.09 -6.68
N LEU A 51 2.36 7.26 -5.75
CA LEU A 51 3.10 7.66 -4.55
C LEU A 51 4.62 7.47 -4.74
N GLN A 52 5.05 7.04 -5.93
CA GLN A 52 6.45 6.65 -6.21
C GLN A 52 7.47 7.75 -5.93
N ASN A 53 7.04 9.03 -5.99
CA ASN A 53 7.90 10.19 -5.74
C ASN A 53 8.00 10.57 -4.25
N LEU A 54 7.24 9.94 -3.36
CA LEU A 54 7.34 10.14 -1.91
C LEU A 54 8.52 9.35 -1.33
N THR A 55 9.73 9.76 -1.69
CA THR A 55 10.99 9.03 -1.39
C THR A 55 11.35 8.91 0.10
N LYS A 56 10.58 9.55 0.98
CA LYS A 56 10.68 9.45 2.44
C LYS A 56 9.60 8.56 3.06
N LEU A 57 8.56 8.19 2.30
CA LEU A 57 7.43 7.40 2.79
C LEU A 57 7.84 5.97 3.17
N THR A 58 7.78 5.66 4.46
CA THR A 58 8.14 4.34 5.00
C THR A 58 6.93 3.48 5.35
N GLU A 59 5.78 4.10 5.56
CA GLU A 59 4.55 3.39 5.91
C GLU A 59 3.34 3.96 5.17
N LEU A 60 2.54 3.05 4.63
CA LEU A 60 1.29 3.33 3.97
C LEU A 60 0.20 2.39 4.48
N ASP A 61 -0.90 2.94 4.97
CA ASP A 61 -2.10 2.19 5.36
C ASP A 61 -3.29 2.61 4.50
N LEU A 62 -3.75 1.70 3.63
CA LEU A 62 -4.98 1.81 2.84
C LEU A 62 -6.05 0.82 3.31
N SER A 63 -5.93 0.28 4.52
CA SER A 63 -6.86 -0.74 4.96
C SER A 63 -8.30 -0.26 4.98
N ASP A 64 -9.25 -1.15 4.69
CA ASP A 64 -10.68 -0.83 4.67
C ASP A 64 -11.09 0.22 3.60
N CYS A 65 -10.20 0.53 2.65
CA CYS A 65 -10.52 1.29 1.44
C CYS A 65 -11.05 0.36 0.34
N HIS A 66 -12.27 -0.16 0.51
CA HIS A 66 -12.83 -1.21 -0.35
C HIS A 66 -13.13 -0.75 -1.79
N GLU A 67 -13.31 0.55 -2.04
CA GLU A 67 -13.49 1.10 -3.40
C GLU A 67 -12.17 1.24 -4.20
N VAL A 68 -11.00 1.12 -3.54
CA VAL A 68 -9.70 1.14 -4.21
C VAL A 68 -9.46 -0.19 -4.92
N LYS A 69 -9.58 -0.19 -6.26
CA LYS A 69 -9.41 -1.38 -7.12
C LYS A 69 -8.00 -1.55 -7.67
N GLU A 70 -7.28 -0.44 -7.80
CA GLU A 70 -5.90 -0.42 -8.28
C GLU A 70 -4.99 0.10 -7.18
N CYS A 71 -3.95 -0.66 -6.84
CA CYS A 71 -2.95 -0.19 -5.90
C CYS A 71 -2.08 0.89 -6.59
N PRO A 72 -1.83 2.05 -5.97
CA PRO A 72 -0.96 3.06 -6.54
C PRO A 72 0.47 2.52 -6.66
N GLU A 73 1.28 3.12 -7.55
CA GLU A 73 2.72 2.84 -7.58
C GLU A 73 3.38 3.34 -6.30
N ILE A 74 4.25 2.51 -5.71
CA ILE A 74 4.75 2.66 -4.33
C ILE A 74 6.25 2.97 -4.35
N PRO A 75 6.74 3.87 -3.47
CA PRO A 75 8.14 4.22 -3.44
C PRO A 75 8.99 3.12 -2.77
N ARG A 76 10.22 2.93 -3.27
CA ARG A 76 11.13 1.82 -2.91
C ARG A 76 11.50 1.70 -1.42
N ASN A 77 11.32 2.79 -0.66
CA ASN A 77 11.71 2.92 0.75
C ASN A 77 10.59 2.51 1.72
N ILE A 78 9.42 2.11 1.22
CA ILE A 78 8.35 1.54 2.04
C ILE A 78 8.85 0.30 2.79
N LYS A 79 8.52 0.26 4.07
CA LYS A 79 8.80 -0.83 5.01
C LYS A 79 7.52 -1.56 5.41
N ILE A 80 6.42 -0.84 5.55
CA ILE A 80 5.12 -1.38 5.96
C ILE A 80 4.09 -0.94 4.93
N LEU A 81 3.44 -1.94 4.32
CA LEU A 81 2.35 -1.73 3.38
C LEU A 81 1.12 -2.51 3.85
N THR A 82 0.10 -1.77 4.28
CA THR A 82 -1.15 -2.33 4.80
C THR A 82 -2.28 -2.08 3.81
N LEU A 83 -2.83 -3.16 3.27
CA LEU A 83 -3.84 -3.16 2.21
C LEU A 83 -5.04 -4.07 2.57
N TYR A 84 -5.16 -4.52 3.82
CA TYR A 84 -6.20 -5.49 4.18
C TYR A 84 -7.61 -4.90 3.96
N TYR A 85 -8.55 -5.73 3.50
CA TYR A 85 -9.93 -5.33 3.21
C TYR A 85 -10.05 -4.21 2.15
N THR A 86 -9.19 -4.25 1.14
CA THR A 86 -9.28 -3.38 -0.04
C THR A 86 -9.87 -4.11 -1.25
N GLY A 87 -10.36 -3.35 -2.23
CA GLY A 87 -10.88 -3.87 -3.50
C GLY A 87 -9.81 -4.26 -4.51
N ILE A 88 -8.53 -4.25 -4.14
CA ILE A 88 -7.42 -4.38 -5.09
C ILE A 88 -7.42 -5.72 -5.81
N GLU A 89 -7.24 -5.68 -7.12
CA GLU A 89 -7.17 -6.88 -7.97
C GLU A 89 -5.74 -7.38 -8.18
N ARG A 90 -4.76 -6.46 -8.09
CA ARG A 90 -3.34 -6.71 -8.33
C ARG A 90 -2.46 -5.76 -7.53
N LEU A 91 -1.26 -6.22 -7.21
CA LEU A 91 -0.19 -5.37 -6.66
C LEU A 91 0.44 -4.51 -7.76
N PRO A 92 1.07 -3.37 -7.41
CA PRO A 92 1.65 -2.44 -8.38
C PRO A 92 2.94 -3.02 -8.98
N SER A 93 3.35 -2.54 -10.16
CA SER A 93 4.52 -3.06 -10.85
C SER A 93 5.83 -2.80 -10.09
N SER A 94 5.87 -1.72 -9.30
CA SER A 94 6.96 -1.38 -8.37
C SER A 94 7.17 -2.36 -7.22
N ILE A 95 6.25 -3.30 -6.95
CA ILE A 95 6.40 -4.28 -5.86
C ILE A 95 7.74 -5.02 -5.91
N LYS A 96 8.25 -5.31 -7.11
CA LYS A 96 9.55 -5.97 -7.34
C LYS A 96 10.76 -5.16 -6.85
N HIS A 97 10.58 -3.86 -6.58
CA HIS A 97 11.61 -2.91 -6.17
C HIS A 97 11.54 -2.53 -4.69
N LEU A 98 10.56 -3.02 -3.93
CA LEU A 98 10.37 -2.69 -2.52
C LEU A 98 11.35 -3.43 -1.60
N SER A 99 12.65 -3.29 -1.85
CA SER A 99 13.73 -3.98 -1.13
C SER A 99 13.77 -3.72 0.38
N GLN A 100 13.07 -2.67 0.84
CA GLN A 100 12.96 -2.30 2.25
C GLN A 100 11.69 -2.84 2.93
N LEU A 101 10.79 -3.49 2.19
CA LEU A 101 9.52 -3.99 2.70
C LEU A 101 9.76 -5.11 3.72
N VAL A 102 9.26 -4.89 4.93
CA VAL A 102 9.31 -5.81 6.07
C VAL A 102 7.96 -6.50 6.25
N LYS A 103 6.86 -5.75 6.06
CA LYS A 103 5.50 -6.25 6.25
C LYS A 103 4.60 -5.88 5.09
N LEU A 104 3.92 -6.89 4.54
CA LEU A 104 2.85 -6.74 3.56
C LEU A 104 1.57 -7.41 4.10
N SER A 105 0.52 -6.62 4.31
CA SER A 105 -0.77 -7.14 4.78
C SER A 105 -1.83 -7.00 3.70
N LEU A 106 -2.38 -8.13 3.26
CA LEU A 106 -3.35 -8.28 2.18
C LEU A 106 -4.58 -9.09 2.62
N ASN A 107 -4.77 -9.30 3.93
CA ASN A 107 -5.88 -10.11 4.42
C ASN A 107 -7.23 -9.60 3.87
N ARG A 108 -8.15 -10.51 3.56
CA ARG A 108 -9.49 -10.17 3.04
C ARG A 108 -9.48 -9.31 1.76
N CYS A 109 -8.40 -9.35 0.97
CA CYS A 109 -8.39 -8.79 -0.39
C CYS A 109 -9.08 -9.78 -1.34
N ASP A 110 -10.41 -9.84 -1.28
CA ASP A 110 -11.20 -10.85 -2.00
C ASP A 110 -11.13 -10.74 -3.52
N LYS A 111 -10.70 -9.60 -4.06
CA LYS A 111 -10.53 -9.41 -5.51
C LYS A 111 -9.15 -9.80 -6.01
N LEU A 112 -8.16 -9.96 -5.12
CA LEU A 112 -6.79 -10.32 -5.46
C LEU A 112 -6.71 -11.78 -5.93
N VAL A 113 -6.30 -12.00 -7.18
CA VAL A 113 -6.27 -13.34 -7.79
C VAL A 113 -4.89 -14.01 -7.66
N THR A 114 -3.83 -13.23 -7.76
CA THR A 114 -2.45 -13.72 -7.76
C THR A 114 -1.48 -12.71 -7.17
N LEU A 115 -0.34 -13.19 -6.67
CA LEU A 115 0.81 -12.37 -6.35
C LEU A 115 1.85 -12.48 -7.46
N PRO A 116 2.56 -11.38 -7.79
CA PRO A 116 3.65 -11.44 -8.75
C PRO A 116 4.79 -12.31 -8.20
N SER A 117 5.43 -13.08 -9.07
CA SER A 117 6.54 -13.99 -8.70
C SER A 117 7.73 -13.27 -8.04
N SER A 118 7.87 -11.98 -8.33
CA SER A 118 8.85 -11.09 -7.71
C SER A 118 8.66 -10.91 -6.20
N ILE A 119 7.53 -11.32 -5.61
CA ILE A 119 7.27 -11.14 -4.18
C ILE A 119 8.33 -11.79 -3.29
N GLY A 120 8.85 -12.98 -3.65
CA GLY A 120 9.95 -13.57 -2.86
C GLY A 120 11.35 -13.17 -3.32
N ASN A 121 11.48 -12.13 -4.15
CA ASN A 121 12.73 -11.38 -4.23
C ASN A 121 12.86 -10.36 -3.09
N LEU A 122 11.81 -10.15 -2.30
CA LEU A 122 11.79 -9.21 -1.18
C LEU A 122 12.55 -9.79 0.03
N LYS A 123 13.88 -9.62 0.03
CA LYS A 123 14.80 -10.22 1.01
C LYS A 123 14.57 -9.81 2.47
N ARG A 124 13.88 -8.69 2.71
CA ARG A 124 13.58 -8.16 4.04
C ARG A 124 12.16 -8.47 4.50
N LEU A 125 11.34 -9.13 3.68
CA LEU A 125 9.95 -9.41 4.01
C LEU A 125 9.91 -10.47 5.11
N GLU A 126 9.47 -10.05 6.29
CA GLU A 126 9.33 -10.88 7.48
C GLU A 126 7.86 -11.26 7.71
N GLY A 127 6.91 -10.42 7.29
CA GLY A 127 5.48 -10.68 7.42
C GLY A 127 4.74 -10.55 6.08
N LEU A 128 4.11 -11.64 5.65
CA LEU A 128 3.19 -11.68 4.51
C LEU A 128 1.85 -12.25 4.96
N HIS A 129 0.84 -11.40 5.07
CA HIS A 129 -0.48 -11.81 5.56
C HIS A 129 -1.50 -11.85 4.42
N LEU A 130 -1.99 -13.04 4.09
CA LEU A 130 -2.90 -13.31 2.96
C LEU A 130 -4.19 -14.02 3.42
N GLY A 131 -4.48 -13.97 4.72
CA GLY A 131 -5.60 -14.67 5.32
C GLY A 131 -6.92 -14.21 4.72
N GLN A 132 -7.81 -15.16 4.44
CA GLN A 132 -9.16 -14.89 3.94
C GLN A 132 -9.22 -14.16 2.59
N CYS A 133 -8.19 -14.29 1.73
CA CYS A 133 -8.29 -13.87 0.33
C CYS A 133 -9.02 -14.94 -0.51
N SER A 134 -10.33 -14.84 -0.63
CA SER A 134 -11.17 -15.90 -1.21
C SER A 134 -10.87 -16.28 -2.67
N ARG A 135 -10.29 -15.36 -3.46
CA ARG A 135 -9.94 -15.59 -4.88
C ARG A 135 -8.46 -15.85 -5.14
N LEU A 136 -7.62 -15.85 -4.11
CA LEU A 136 -6.18 -16.05 -4.27
C LEU A 136 -5.90 -17.52 -4.61
N VAL A 137 -5.44 -17.79 -5.84
CA VAL A 137 -5.28 -19.18 -6.32
C VAL A 137 -3.91 -19.74 -5.97
N THR A 138 -2.86 -18.93 -6.03
CA THR A 138 -1.48 -19.38 -5.85
C THR A 138 -0.64 -18.37 -5.10
N ILE A 139 0.19 -18.85 -4.19
CA ILE A 139 1.34 -18.10 -3.68
C ILE A 139 2.56 -18.50 -4.51
N PRO A 140 3.39 -17.54 -4.97
CA PRO A 140 4.63 -17.84 -5.66
C PRO A 140 5.49 -18.78 -4.81
N LYS A 141 5.90 -19.92 -5.38
CA LYS A 141 6.77 -20.87 -4.70
C LYS A 141 8.14 -20.22 -4.48
N GLN A 142 8.57 -20.10 -3.22
CA GLN A 142 9.97 -19.85 -2.87
C GLN A 142 10.46 -20.83 -1.80
N HIS A 143 11.74 -21.22 -1.90
CA HIS A 143 12.44 -22.22 -1.09
C HIS A 143 12.55 -21.95 0.43
N ARG A 144 11.93 -20.90 0.99
CA ARG A 144 12.14 -20.53 2.42
C ARG A 144 10.95 -19.90 3.16
N LEU A 145 9.77 -19.74 2.56
CA LEU A 145 8.59 -19.28 3.32
C LEU A 145 7.86 -20.50 3.86
N VAL A 146 8.44 -21.08 4.90
CA VAL A 146 7.82 -22.15 5.71
C VAL A 146 6.97 -21.47 6.78
N GLU A 147 5.70 -21.86 6.81
CA GLU A 147 4.77 -21.81 7.95
C GLU A 147 4.58 -20.47 8.66
N MET A 148 3.44 -19.83 8.39
CA MET A 148 2.75 -19.03 9.42
C MET A 148 1.26 -19.32 9.33
N SER A 149 0.84 -20.19 10.26
CA SER A 149 -0.50 -20.48 10.84
C SER A 149 -1.69 -19.67 10.33
#